data_AF-A0A1G9EJL5-F1
#
_entry.id   AF-A0A1G9EJL5-F1
#
_cell.length_a   1.000
_cell.length_b   1.000
_cell.length_c   1.000
_cell.angle_alpha   90.00
_cell.angle_beta   90.00
_cell.angle_gamma   90.00
#
_symmetry.space_group_name_H-M   'P 1'
#
loop_
_entity.id
_entity.type
_entity.pdbx_description
1 polymer ?
#
loop_
_entity_poly.entity_id
_entity_poly.type
_entity_poly.pdbx_seq_one_letter_code
_entity_poly.pdbx_strand_id
1 'polypeptide(L)'
;MTPGEVREKVDEIAGVPALVRFHGEPERAAERGTVLFYHGFSGHKERMTGYLTGIAEGGFLTIGLDAVGHGARRRPDFDEVFSDER
;
A
#
# COMPACT_ATOMS: atom_id res chain seq x y z
N MET A 1 5.75 22.45 -15.50
CA MET A 1 6.37 21.89 -14.30
C MET A 1 6.27 20.39 -14.46
N THR A 2 7.36 19.69 -14.73
CA THR A 2 7.34 18.23 -14.78
C THR A 2 6.87 17.76 -13.40
N PRO A 3 5.85 16.90 -13.27
CA PRO A 3 5.56 16.28 -11.99
C PRO A 3 6.87 15.65 -11.52
N GLY A 4 7.42 16.13 -10.41
CA GLY A 4 8.57 15.47 -9.78
C GLY A 4 8.28 13.98 -9.54
N GLU A 5 9.32 13.21 -9.31
CA GLU A 5 9.21 11.76 -9.13
C GLU A 5 8.37 11.40 -7.89
N VAL A 6 7.42 10.46 -8.04
CA VAL A 6 6.75 9.83 -6.90
C VAL A 6 7.77 8.95 -6.18
N ARG A 7 7.97 9.22 -4.90
CA ARG A 7 8.85 8.46 -4.01
C ARG A 7 8.06 7.34 -3.34
N GLU A 8 8.80 6.32 -2.92
CA GLU A 8 8.28 5.16 -2.20
C GLU A 8 9.02 4.97 -0.87
N LYS A 9 8.27 4.52 0.14
CA LYS A 9 8.80 4.04 1.41
C LYS A 9 8.02 2.81 1.85
N VAL A 10 8.71 1.70 2.11
CA VAL A 10 8.13 0.58 2.86
C VAL A 10 8.20 0.93 4.35
N ASP A 11 7.09 0.77 5.06
CA ASP A 11 6.96 1.15 6.46
C ASP A 11 6.04 0.19 7.22
N GLU A 12 5.87 0.45 8.52
CA GLU A 12 4.88 -0.19 9.36
C GLU A 12 4.04 0.87 10.06
N ILE A 13 2.72 0.87 9.80
CA ILE A 13 1.78 1.81 10.41
C ILE A 13 0.96 1.05 11.45
N ALA A 14 1.19 1.35 12.73
CA ALA A 14 0.51 0.71 13.86
C ALA A 14 0.55 -0.84 13.82
N GLY A 15 1.70 -1.42 13.47
CA GLY A 15 1.84 -2.88 13.36
C GLY A 15 1.41 -3.49 12.02
N VAL A 16 1.02 -2.66 11.04
CA VAL A 16 0.56 -3.12 9.72
C VAL A 16 1.60 -2.77 8.65
N PRO A 17 2.13 -3.75 7.90
CA PRO A 17 3.02 -3.51 6.77
C PRO A 17 2.35 -2.59 5.74
N ALA A 18 3.08 -1.54 5.36
CA ALA A 18 2.59 -0.46 4.54
C ALA A 18 3.56 -0.12 3.40
N LEU A 19 2.99 0.26 2.26
CA LEU A 19 3.69 0.85 1.13
C LEU A 19 3.22 2.30 0.99
N VAL A 20 4.09 3.24 1.35
CA VAL A 20 3.80 4.67 1.33
C VAL A 20 4.35 5.28 0.04
N ARG A 21 3.50 6.02 -0.68
CA ARG A 21 3.88 6.75 -1.90
C ARG A 21 3.42 8.20 -1.82
N PHE A 22 4.31 9.10 -2.24
CA PHE A 22 4.10 10.54 -2.14
C PHE A 22 4.96 11.30 -3.13
N HIS A 23 4.55 12.51 -3.42
CA HIS A 23 5.34 13.48 -4.18
C HIS A 23 6.12 14.40 -3.23
N GLY A 24 7.41 14.62 -3.48
CA GLY A 24 8.24 15.49 -2.64
C GLY A 24 8.51 14.91 -1.25
N GLU A 25 8.04 15.59 -0.21
CA GLU A 25 8.17 15.16 1.20
C GLU A 25 6.82 14.66 1.74
N PRO A 26 6.80 13.59 2.56
CA PRO A 26 5.55 12.96 2.99
C PRO A 26 4.68 13.88 3.85
N GLU A 27 5.29 14.76 4.66
CA GLU A 27 4.56 15.75 5.47
C GLU A 27 3.83 16.76 4.57
N ARG A 28 4.45 17.17 3.45
CA ARG A 28 3.84 18.07 2.47
C ARG A 28 2.70 17.40 1.70
N ALA A 29 2.87 16.14 1.33
CA ALA A 29 1.80 15.37 0.70
C ALA A 29 0.60 15.18 1.67
N ALA A 30 0.86 15.02 2.97
CA ALA A 30 -0.17 14.88 4.00
C ALA A 30 -1.00 16.17 4.19
N GLU A 31 -0.43 17.36 3.96
CA GLU A 31 -1.19 18.63 3.98
C GLU A 31 -2.36 18.63 2.96
N ARG A 32 -2.22 17.88 1.86
CA ARG A 32 -3.28 17.71 0.85
C ARG A 32 -4.29 16.62 1.21
N GLY A 33 -3.96 15.79 2.19
CA GLY A 33 -4.76 14.67 2.66
C GLY A 33 -4.02 13.33 2.53
N THR A 34 -4.44 12.38 3.36
CA THR A 34 -3.90 11.01 3.37
C THR A 34 -4.94 10.01 2.89
N VAL A 35 -4.55 9.13 1.97
CA VAL A 35 -5.40 8.06 1.46
C VAL A 35 -4.88 6.71 1.96
N LEU A 36 -5.70 6.03 2.76
CA LEU A 36 -5.50 4.63 3.12
C LEU A 36 -6.15 3.76 2.03
N PHE A 37 -5.35 2.98 1.33
CA PHE A 37 -5.79 2.13 0.23
C PHE A 37 -5.78 0.66 0.66
N TYR A 38 -6.95 0.03 0.62
CA TYR A 38 -7.13 -1.39 0.89
C TYR A 38 -7.27 -2.15 -0.43
N HIS A 39 -6.43 -3.15 -0.63
CA HIS A 39 -6.48 -4.00 -1.82
C HIS A 39 -7.72 -4.92 -1.81
N GLY A 40 -8.12 -5.38 -2.99
CA GLY A 40 -9.16 -6.40 -3.14
C GLY A 40 -8.69 -7.81 -2.76
N PHE A 41 -9.58 -8.80 -2.88
CA PHE A 41 -9.29 -10.20 -2.62
C PHE A 41 -8.07 -10.70 -3.41
N SER A 42 -7.22 -11.53 -2.81
CA SER A 42 -5.93 -12.02 -3.37
C SER A 42 -4.86 -10.95 -3.63
N GLY A 43 -5.11 -9.70 -3.26
CA GLY A 43 -4.17 -8.59 -3.41
C GLY A 43 -3.10 -8.53 -2.31
N HIS A 44 -2.17 -7.61 -2.46
CA HIS A 44 -1.22 -7.15 -1.46
C HIS A 44 -0.75 -5.73 -1.83
N LYS A 45 -0.10 -5.01 -0.91
CA LYS A 45 0.25 -3.59 -1.09
C LYS A 45 1.06 -3.30 -2.36
N GLU A 46 2.03 -4.15 -2.72
CA GLU A 46 2.87 -3.95 -3.91
C GLU A 46 2.10 -4.16 -5.22
N ARG A 47 1.11 -5.06 -5.25
CA ARG A 47 0.27 -5.29 -6.44
C ARG A 47 -0.56 -4.04 -6.80
N MET A 48 -0.81 -3.16 -5.82
CA MET A 48 -1.59 -1.94 -6.00
C MET A 48 -0.75 -0.73 -6.44
N THR A 49 0.56 -0.89 -6.64
CA THR A 49 1.52 0.18 -6.95
C THR A 49 1.04 1.19 -7.99
N GLY A 50 0.40 0.73 -9.09
CA GLY A 50 -0.12 1.62 -10.12
C GLY A 50 -1.20 2.58 -9.60
N TYR A 51 -2.15 2.08 -8.79
CA TYR A 51 -3.18 2.89 -8.16
C TYR A 51 -2.58 3.86 -7.14
N LEU A 52 -1.63 3.39 -6.32
CA LEU A 52 -0.98 4.23 -5.31
C LEU A 52 -0.20 5.38 -5.96
N THR A 53 0.47 5.11 -7.09
CA THR A 53 1.17 6.12 -7.89
C THR A 53 0.22 7.18 -8.39
N GLY A 54 -0.89 6.80 -9.04
CA GLY A 54 -1.84 7.77 -9.59
C GLY A 54 -2.43 8.71 -8.53
N ILE A 55 -2.67 8.19 -7.31
CA ILE A 55 -3.15 9.00 -6.18
C ILE A 55 -2.03 9.94 -5.67
N ALA A 56 -0.80 9.44 -5.57
CA ALA A 56 0.36 10.23 -5.16
C ALA A 56 0.75 11.33 -6.18
N GLU A 57 0.60 11.07 -7.49
CA GLU A 57 0.71 12.07 -8.56
C GLU A 57 -0.37 13.16 -8.43
N GLY A 58 -1.54 12.77 -7.91
CA GLY A 58 -2.58 13.67 -7.45
C GLY A 58 -2.18 14.49 -6.22
N GLY A 59 -0.98 14.33 -5.67
CA GLY A 59 -0.39 15.12 -4.58
C GLY A 59 -0.80 14.69 -3.17
N PHE A 60 -1.48 13.57 -3.01
CA PHE A 60 -1.87 13.04 -1.69
C PHE A 60 -0.77 12.15 -1.11
N LEU A 61 -0.68 12.08 0.23
CA LEU A 61 0.08 11.02 0.89
C LEU A 61 -0.71 9.71 0.75
N THR A 62 -0.15 8.72 0.09
CA THR A 62 -0.85 7.48 -0.24
C THR A 62 -0.25 6.30 0.50
N ILE A 63 -1.07 5.47 1.14
CA ILE A 63 -0.62 4.35 1.97
C ILE A 63 -1.39 3.09 1.55
N GLY A 64 -0.71 2.14 0.90
CA GLY A 64 -1.23 0.79 0.67
C GLY A 64 -0.92 -0.12 1.85
N LEU A 65 -1.91 -0.87 2.35
CA LEU A 65 -1.75 -1.77 3.49
C LEU A 65 -1.90 -3.23 3.09
N ASP A 66 -1.18 -4.13 3.76
CA ASP A 66 -1.50 -5.55 3.71
C ASP A 66 -2.64 -5.89 4.67
N ALA A 67 -3.74 -6.40 4.13
CA ALA A 67 -4.82 -6.96 4.92
C ALA A 67 -4.37 -8.24 5.65
N VAL A 68 -5.10 -8.64 6.69
CA VAL A 68 -4.83 -9.89 7.41
C VAL A 68 -4.86 -11.07 6.44
N GLY A 69 -3.88 -11.97 6.53
CA GLY A 69 -3.76 -13.14 5.66
C GLY A 69 -3.20 -12.86 4.26
N HIS A 70 -2.85 -11.62 3.94
CA HIS A 70 -2.35 -11.21 2.62
C HIS A 70 -0.95 -10.61 2.70
N GLY A 71 -0.21 -10.61 1.58
CA GLY A 71 1.12 -10.01 1.49
C GLY A 71 2.07 -10.48 2.59
N ALA A 72 2.72 -9.53 3.26
CA ALA A 72 3.63 -9.79 4.38
C ALA A 72 2.91 -10.28 5.66
N ARG A 73 1.58 -10.25 5.70
CA ARG A 73 0.75 -10.76 6.81
C ARG A 73 0.12 -12.11 6.49
N ARG A 74 0.58 -12.79 5.43
CA ARG A 74 0.14 -14.14 5.11
C ARG A 74 0.56 -15.09 6.23
N ARG A 75 -0.37 -15.93 6.67
CA ARG A 75 -0.09 -16.95 7.69
C ARG A 75 0.74 -18.10 7.08
N PRO A 76 1.58 -18.79 7.86
CA PRO A 76 2.34 -19.95 7.38
C PRO A 76 1.46 -21.08 6.84
N ASP A 77 0.27 -21.26 7.43
CA ASP A 77 -0.69 -22.30 7.06
C ASP A 77 -1.76 -21.82 6.07
N PHE A 78 -1.55 -20.66 5.42
CA PHE A 78 -2.53 -20.10 4.48
C PHE A 78 -2.89 -21.11 3.38
N ASP A 79 -1.89 -21.75 2.78
CA ASP A 79 -2.12 -22.71 1.69
C ASP A 79 -2.84 -23.97 2.14
N GLU A 80 -2.63 -24.41 3.39
CA GLU A 80 -3.33 -25.55 3.98
C GLU A 80 -4.80 -25.22 4.28
N VAL A 81 -5.07 -24.01 4.79
CA VAL A 81 -6.44 -23.58 5.14
C VAL A 81 -7.30 -23.34 3.90
N PHE A 82 -6.69 -22.87 2.82
CA PHE A 82 -7.38 -22.47 1.59
C PHE A 82 -7.08 -23.39 0.40
N SER A 83 -6.57 -24.60 0.62
CA SER A 83 -6.48 -25.60 -0.44
C SER A 83 -7.87 -26.15 -0.79
N ASP A 84 -8.11 -26.37 -2.08
CA ASP A 84 -9.34 -26.98 -2.59
C ASP A 84 -9.32 -28.53 -2.42
N GLU A 85 -8.30 -29.10 -1.78
CA GLU A 85 -8.10 -30.55 -1.62
C GLU A 85 -8.89 -31.16 -0.43
N ARG A 86 -10.05 -30.60 -0.09
CA ARG A 86 -10.92 -31.11 0.97
C ARG A 86 -11.91 -32.18 0.52
#